data_AF-A0A4U1BRE5-F1
#
_entry.id   AF-A0A4U1BRE5-F1
#
_cell.length_a   1.000
_cell.length_b   1.000
_cell.length_c   1.000
_cell.angle_alpha   90.00
_cell.angle_beta   90.00
_cell.angle_gamma   90.00
#
_symmetry.space_group_name_H-M   'P 1'
#
loop_
_entity.id
_entity.type
_entity.pdbx_description
1 polymer ?
#
loop_
_entity_poly.entity_id
_entity_poly.type
_entity_poly.pdbx_seq_one_letter_code
_entity_poly.pdbx_strand_id
1 'polypeptide(L)'
;MNQNQLNQVSQRISELLKEIEQADVEHRDPLLSQLDEQIKARKACLSELLTTELAKDPNWLRLQLDISRALAAQAKAELAKQQQQLGGYRKGRKQVSVYQNIELGK
;
A
#
# COMPACT_ATOMS: atom_id res chain seq x y z
N MET A 1 8.44 11.56 -20.79
CA MET A 1 7.82 10.24 -20.53
C MET A 1 6.49 10.10 -21.28
N ASN A 2 5.90 8.89 -21.38
CA ASN A 2 4.64 8.62 -22.12
C ASN A 2 3.54 8.10 -21.17
N GLN A 3 2.26 8.33 -21.50
CA GLN A 3 1.08 7.82 -20.78
C GLN A 3 1.16 6.32 -20.47
N ASN A 4 1.74 5.54 -21.38
CA ASN A 4 1.95 4.11 -21.19
C ASN A 4 2.81 3.80 -19.94
N GLN A 5 3.83 4.61 -19.68
CA GLN A 5 4.69 4.45 -18.51
C GLN A 5 3.92 4.77 -17.21
N LEU A 6 3.09 5.81 -17.21
CA LEU A 6 2.23 6.13 -16.07
C LEU A 6 1.25 4.99 -15.76
N ASN A 7 0.66 4.38 -16.80
CA ASN A 7 -0.23 3.24 -16.65
C ASN A 7 0.51 2.01 -16.08
N GLN A 8 1.69 1.69 -16.62
CA GLN A 8 2.53 0.58 -16.14
C GLN A 8 2.92 0.76 -14.67
N VAL A 9 3.39 1.95 -14.28
CA VAL A 9 3.74 2.22 -12.88
C VAL A 9 2.50 2.14 -11.98
N SER A 10 1.35 2.66 -12.41
CA SER A 10 0.11 2.56 -11.63
C SER A 10 -0.32 1.11 -11.43
N GLN A 11 -0.19 0.27 -12.46
CA GLN A 11 -0.47 -1.15 -12.36
C GLN A 11 0.52 -1.85 -11.43
N ARG A 12 1.82 -1.57 -11.54
CA ARG A 12 2.85 -2.16 -10.66
C ARG A 12 2.63 -1.79 -9.19
N ILE A 13 2.21 -0.56 -8.89
CA ILE A 13 1.82 -0.17 -7.52
C ILE A 13 0.67 -1.05 -7.01
N SER A 14 -0.38 -1.26 -7.82
CA SER A 14 -1.52 -2.09 -7.40
C SER A 14 -1.12 -3.56 -7.19
N GLU A 15 -0.23 -4.09 -8.03
CA GLU A 15 0.35 -5.42 -7.88
C GLU A 15 1.18 -5.55 -6.60
N LEU A 16 2.10 -4.62 -6.35
CA LEU A 16 2.90 -4.59 -5.12
C LEU A 16 2.03 -4.53 -3.87
N LEU A 17 0.94 -3.75 -3.89
CA LEU A 17 -0.02 -3.72 -2.79
C LEU A 17 -0.70 -5.08 -2.55
N LYS A 18 -0.96 -5.88 -3.60
CA LYS A 18 -1.47 -7.26 -3.47
C LYS A 18 -0.40 -8.23 -3.00
N GLU A 19 0.83 -8.08 -3.47
CA GLU A 19 1.97 -8.88 -3.03
C GLU A 19 2.23 -8.66 -1.53
N ILE A 20 2.17 -7.40 -1.06
CA ILE A 20 2.32 -7.05 0.36
C ILE A 20 1.22 -7.67 1.23
N GLU A 21 -0.02 -7.66 0.74
CA GLU A 21 -1.16 -8.30 1.43
C GLU A 21 -0.91 -9.80 1.67
N GLN A 22 -0.31 -10.48 0.69
CA GLN A 22 -0.05 -11.93 0.74
C GLN A 22 1.29 -12.30 1.39
N ALA A 23 2.23 -11.36 1.48
CA ALA A 23 3.56 -11.62 2.00
C ALA A 23 3.57 -11.80 3.52
N ASP A 24 4.40 -12.73 3.99
CA ASP A 24 4.76 -12.84 5.40
C ASP A 24 5.60 -11.65 5.85
N VAL A 25 5.63 -11.40 7.17
CA VAL A 25 6.27 -10.23 7.77
C VAL A 25 7.72 -10.05 7.30
N GLU A 26 8.50 -11.13 7.19
CA GLU A 26 9.91 -11.08 6.78
C GLU A 26 10.13 -10.71 5.31
N HIS A 27 9.12 -10.92 4.45
CA HIS A 27 9.20 -10.64 3.02
C HIS A 27 8.58 -9.29 2.64
N ARG A 28 8.00 -8.55 3.60
CA ARG A 28 7.32 -7.27 3.34
C ARG A 28 8.26 -6.09 3.16
N ASP A 29 9.33 -6.00 3.92
CA ASP A 29 10.27 -4.86 3.86
C ASP A 29 10.85 -4.58 2.46
N PRO A 30 11.30 -5.58 1.68
CA PRO A 30 11.75 -5.33 0.31
C PRO A 30 10.60 -4.87 -0.60
N LEU A 31 9.37 -5.38 -0.40
CA LEU A 31 8.20 -4.98 -1.17
C LEU A 31 7.77 -3.54 -0.87
N LEU A 32 7.86 -3.11 0.39
CA LEU A 32 7.60 -1.74 0.80
C LEU A 32 8.60 -0.76 0.18
N SER A 33 9.87 -1.15 0.10
CA SER A 33 10.90 -0.34 -0.56
C SER A 33 10.61 -0.19 -2.06
N GLN A 34 10.26 -1.28 -2.74
CA GLN A 34 9.84 -1.25 -4.15
C GLN A 34 8.57 -0.40 -4.35
N LEU A 35 7.60 -0.49 -3.43
CA LEU A 35 6.38 0.30 -3.50
C LEU A 35 6.67 1.80 -3.43
N ASP A 36 7.56 2.24 -2.52
CA ASP A 36 7.96 3.64 -2.41
C ASP A 36 8.66 4.14 -3.69
N GLU A 37 9.53 3.33 -4.29
CA GLU A 37 10.16 3.63 -5.58
C GLU A 37 9.12 3.82 -6.68
N GLN A 38 8.14 2.92 -6.79
CA GLN A 38 7.09 3.04 -7.80
C GLN A 38 6.18 4.25 -7.55
N ILE A 39 5.88 4.61 -6.30
CA ILE A 39 5.15 5.83 -5.96
C ILE A 39 5.92 7.08 -6.40
N LYS A 40 7.23 7.13 -6.15
CA LYS A 40 8.11 8.20 -6.60
C LYS A 40 8.14 8.30 -8.13
N ALA A 41 8.27 7.16 -8.81
CA ALA A 41 8.24 7.09 -10.27
C ALA A 41 6.90 7.60 -10.84
N ARG A 42 5.77 7.23 -10.21
CA ARG A 42 4.43 7.70 -10.60
C ARG A 42 4.32 9.21 -10.45
N LYS A 43 4.80 9.76 -9.34
CA LYS A 43 4.81 11.21 -9.09
C LYS A 43 5.63 11.94 -10.14
N ALA A 44 6.81 11.43 -10.50
CA ALA A 44 7.63 12.00 -11.56
C ALA A 44 6.91 11.98 -12.92
N CYS A 45 6.31 10.85 -13.30
CA CYS A 45 5.52 10.73 -14.53
C CYS A 45 4.37 11.74 -14.58
N LEU A 46 3.61 11.89 -13.49
CA LEU A 46 2.52 12.86 -13.41
C LEU A 46 3.02 14.29 -13.51
N SER A 47 4.09 14.65 -12.81
CA SER A 47 4.68 15.99 -12.88
C SER A 47 5.09 16.35 -14.30
N GLU A 48 5.68 15.41 -15.05
CA GLU A 48 6.01 15.63 -16.46
C GLU A 48 4.74 15.80 -17.32
N LEU A 49 3.79 14.86 -17.22
CA LEU A 49 2.58 14.86 -18.04
C LEU A 49 1.68 16.07 -17.78
N LEU A 50 1.71 16.61 -16.55
CA LEU A 50 0.99 17.83 -16.19
C LEU A 50 1.54 19.09 -16.88
N THR A 51 2.72 19.03 -17.49
CA THR A 51 3.26 20.14 -18.31
C THR A 51 2.91 20.00 -19.79
N THR A 52 2.20 18.93 -20.18
CA THR A 52 1.83 18.64 -21.57
C THR A 52 0.36 19.00 -21.87
N GLU A 53 -0.04 18.93 -23.14
CA GLU A 53 -1.43 19.16 -23.57
C GLU A 53 -2.43 18.19 -22.92
N LEU A 54 -2.01 16.98 -22.50
CA LEU A 54 -2.86 16.04 -21.77
C LEU A 54 -3.41 16.63 -20.47
N ALA A 55 -2.68 17.56 -19.85
CA ALA A 55 -3.11 18.24 -18.63
C ALA A 55 -4.32 19.17 -18.85
N LYS A 56 -4.63 19.51 -20.10
CA LYS A 56 -5.81 20.30 -20.45
C LYS A 56 -7.05 19.43 -20.64
N ASP A 57 -6.90 18.10 -20.74
CA ASP A 57 -8.03 17.18 -20.85
C ASP A 57 -8.63 16.90 -19.44
N PRO A 58 -9.85 17.40 -19.14
CA PRO A 58 -10.48 17.20 -17.84
C PRO A 58 -10.83 15.73 -17.59
N ASN A 59 -11.10 14.93 -18.63
CA ASN A 59 -11.38 13.51 -18.47
C ASN A 59 -10.12 12.76 -18.06
N TRP A 60 -8.99 13.09 -18.68
CA TRP A 60 -7.70 12.53 -18.31
C TRP A 60 -7.34 12.85 -16.86
N LEU A 61 -7.49 14.11 -16.43
CA LEU A 61 -7.25 14.53 -15.05
C LEU A 61 -8.14 13.78 -14.05
N ARG A 62 -9.44 13.66 -14.37
CA ARG A 62 -10.39 12.92 -13.54
C ARG A 62 -10.01 11.44 -13.42
N LEU A 63 -9.63 10.80 -14.53
CA LEU A 63 -9.15 9.43 -14.53
C LEU A 63 -7.92 9.26 -13.62
N GLN A 64 -6.92 10.15 -13.73
CA GLN A 64 -5.71 10.06 -12.90
C GLN A 64 -5.99 10.28 -11.41
N LEU A 65 -6.97 11.14 -11.09
CA LEU A 65 -7.44 11.37 -9.74
C LEU A 65 -8.16 10.14 -9.18
N ASP A 66 -9.03 9.51 -9.97
CA ASP A 66 -9.75 8.29 -9.59
C ASP A 66 -8.79 7.12 -9.37
N ILE A 67 -7.79 6.93 -10.25
CA ILE A 67 -6.72 5.94 -10.06
C ILE A 67 -5.96 6.21 -8.75
N SER A 68 -5.58 7.47 -8.49
CA SER A 68 -4.84 7.82 -7.27
C SER A 68 -5.66 7.54 -6.00
N ARG A 69 -6.98 7.79 -6.04
CA ARG A 69 -7.90 7.48 -4.95
C ARG A 69 -8.02 5.97 -4.72
N ALA A 70 -8.13 5.18 -5.79
CA ALA A 70 -8.21 3.73 -5.69
C ALA A 70 -6.95 3.13 -5.06
N LEU A 71 -5.76 3.54 -5.50
CA LEU A 71 -4.48 3.11 -4.93
C LEU A 71 -4.38 3.49 -3.44
N ALA A 72 -4.78 4.72 -3.08
CA ALA A 72 -4.78 5.17 -1.70
C ALA A 72 -5.76 4.38 -0.82
N ALA A 73 -6.94 4.04 -1.33
CA ALA A 73 -7.91 3.20 -0.63
C ALA A 73 -7.36 1.79 -0.39
N GLN A 74 -6.72 1.19 -1.40
CA GLN A 74 -6.07 -0.12 -1.29
C GLN A 74 -4.95 -0.09 -0.22
N ALA A 75 -4.07 0.92 -0.26
CA ALA A 75 -3.00 1.07 0.73
C ALA A 75 -3.53 1.28 2.17
N LYS A 76 -4.61 2.06 2.34
CA LYS A 76 -5.25 2.25 3.66
C LYS A 76 -5.88 0.98 4.19
N ALA A 77 -6.54 0.21 3.33
CA ALA A 77 -7.12 -1.08 3.71
C ALA A 77 -6.03 -2.05 4.19
N GLU A 78 -4.89 -2.08 3.50
CA GLU A 78 -3.75 -2.90 3.88
C GLU A 78 -3.15 -2.45 5.22
N LEU A 79 -2.92 -1.14 5.40
CA LEU A 79 -2.45 -0.59 6.67
C LEU A 79 -3.39 -0.96 7.83
N ALA A 80 -4.70 -0.87 7.63
CA ALA A 80 -5.69 -1.22 8.66
C ALA A 80 -5.63 -2.72 9.02
N LYS A 81 -5.48 -3.61 8.03
CA LYS A 81 -5.28 -5.06 8.26
C LYS A 81 -4.03 -5.32 9.10
N GLN A 82 -2.92 -4.68 8.76
CA GLN A 82 -1.66 -4.83 9.49
C GLN A 82 -1.76 -4.33 10.94
N GLN A 83 -2.41 -3.18 11.16
CA GLN A 83 -2.67 -2.66 12.51
C GLN A 83 -3.55 -3.61 13.33
N GLN A 84 -4.57 -4.21 12.72
CA GLN A 84 -5.44 -5.19 13.37
C GLN A 84 -4.67 -6.45 13.76
N GLN A 85 -3.81 -6.97 12.88
CA GLN A 85 -2.95 -8.12 13.18
C GLN A 85 -2.05 -7.82 14.39
N LEU A 86 -1.36 -6.68 14.42
CA LEU A 86 -0.53 -6.26 15.55
C LEU A 86 -1.32 -6.10 16.86
N GLY A 87 -2.54 -5.57 16.78
CA GLY A 87 -3.46 -5.46 17.91
C GLY A 87 -3.95 -6.82 18.44
N GLY A 88 -4.22 -7.77 17.54
CA GLY A 88 -4.56 -9.15 17.85
C GLY A 88 -3.40 -9.88 18.55
N TYR A 89 -2.18 -9.73 18.05
CA TYR A 89 -0.96 -10.25 18.68
C TYR A 89 -0.74 -9.71 20.10
N ARG A 90 -1.07 -8.44 20.37
CA ARG A 90 -1.02 -7.86 21.72
C ARG A 90 -2.06 -8.47 22.66
N LYS A 91 -3.27 -8.77 22.19
CA LYS A 91 -4.31 -9.43 22.99
C LYS A 91 -3.96 -10.89 23.27
N GLY A 92 -3.49 -11.64 22.27
CA GLY A 92 -3.05 -13.03 22.43
C GLY A 92 -1.93 -13.19 23.46
N ARG A 93 -0.91 -12.32 23.43
CA ARG A 93 0.18 -12.34 24.44
C ARG A 93 -0.31 -12.07 25.86
N LYS A 94 -1.25 -11.13 26.05
CA LYS A 94 -1.87 -10.92 27.37
C LYS A 94 -2.64 -12.16 27.83
N GLN A 95 -3.35 -12.82 26.94
CA GLN A 95 -4.17 -13.98 27.29
C GLN A 95 -3.29 -15.20 27.65
N VAL A 96 -2.22 -15.47 26.91
CA VAL A 96 -1.24 -16.53 27.25
C VAL A 96 -0.56 -16.26 28.59
N SER A 97 -0.20 -15.01 28.87
CA SER A 97 0.36 -14.62 30.18
C SER A 97 -0.63 -14.83 31.34
N VAL A 98 -1.93 -14.62 31.12
CA VAL A 98 -2.97 -14.87 32.13
C VAL A 98 -3.13 -16.37 32.38
N TYR A 99 -3.16 -17.20 31.32
CA TYR A 99 -3.27 -18.65 31.50
C TYR A 99 -2.04 -19.28 32.17
N GLN A 100 -0.82 -18.84 31.83
CA GLN A 100 0.39 -19.30 32.53
C GLN A 100 0.40 -18.94 34.02
N ASN A 101 -0.13 -17.78 34.39
CA ASN A 101 -0.24 -17.39 35.80
C ASN A 101 -1.27 -18.22 36.57
N ILE A 102 -2.36 -18.63 35.91
CA ILE A 102 -3.40 -19.48 36.51
C ILE A 102 -2.89 -20.92 36.69
N GLU A 103 -2.14 -21.47 35.74
CA GLU A 103 -1.57 -22.83 35.85
C GLU A 103 -0.41 -22.92 36.86
N LEU A 104 0.29 -21.82 37.13
CA LEU A 104 1.38 -21.76 38.12
C LEU A 104 0.90 -21.46 39.56
N GLY A 105 -0.42 -21.43 39.80
CA GLY A 105 -0.98 -21.38 41.16
C GLY A 105 -0.72 -20.07 41.92
N LYS A 106 -0.90 -18.92 41.26
CA LYS A 106 -1.04 -17.61 41.92
C LYS A 106 -2.42 -17.01 41.70
#